data_AF-A0A506X321-F1
#
_entry.id   AF-A0A506X321-F1
#
_cell.length_a   1.000
_cell.length_b   1.000
_cell.length_c   1.000
_cell.angle_alpha   90.00
_cell.angle_beta   90.00
_cell.angle_gamma   90.00
#
_symmetry.space_group_name_H-M   'P 1'
#
loop_
_entity.id
_entity.type
_entity.pdbx_description
1 polymer ?
#
loop_
_entity_poly.entity_id
_entity_poly.type
_entity_poly.pdbx_seq_one_letter_code
_entity_poly.pdbx_strand_id
1 'polypeptide(L)'
;IYTETGEFEEYRFFPRNPDLVLVDTQLVANAPAAFLAAGVGDALATWLEARATVASGSTTMAGGLATQAGAALARLSWDVLWEYALPALDAVRDKQVTPAVEKVVEANTLLSGLG
;
A
#
# COMPACT_ATOMS: atom_id res chain seq x y z
N ILE A 1 -9.51 -7.14 13.20
CA ILE A 1 -10.80 -7.11 13.93
C ILE A 1 -10.72 -5.95 14.91
N TYR A 2 -11.81 -5.20 15.05
CA TYR A 2 -11.89 -4.05 15.95
C TYR A 2 -13.05 -4.25 16.92
N THR A 3 -12.94 -3.70 18.13
CA THR A 3 -14.03 -3.66 19.10
C THR A 3 -15.15 -2.71 18.64
N GLU A 4 -16.32 -2.76 19.29
CA GLU A 4 -17.42 -1.82 19.01
C GLU A 4 -17.02 -0.35 19.28
N THR A 5 -16.04 -0.11 20.15
CA THR A 5 -15.49 1.22 20.44
C THR A 5 -14.38 1.65 19.48
N GLY A 6 -13.99 0.81 18.52
CA GLY A 6 -13.01 1.12 17.48
C GLY A 6 -11.55 0.83 17.84
N GLU A 7 -11.29 0.09 18.92
CA GLU A 7 -9.93 -0.31 19.30
C GLU A 7 -9.47 -1.55 18.52
N PHE A 8 -8.17 -1.63 18.22
CA PHE A 8 -7.59 -2.81 17.57
C PHE A 8 -7.68 -4.04 18.48
N GLU A 9 -8.18 -5.15 17.97
CA GLU A 9 -8.28 -6.42 18.71
C GLU A 9 -7.26 -7.44 18.20
N GLU A 10 -7.34 -7.82 16.92
CA GLU A 10 -6.47 -8.85 16.34
C GLU A 10 -6.39 -8.79 14.82
N TYR A 11 -5.37 -9.45 14.25
CA TYR A 11 -5.31 -9.81 12.84
C TYR A 11 -6.01 -11.15 12.60
N ARG A 12 -6.89 -11.23 11.60
CA ARG A 12 -7.52 -12.48 11.16
C ARG A 12 -6.91 -12.95 9.85
N PHE A 13 -6.25 -14.10 9.88
CA PHE A 13 -5.60 -14.71 8.72
C PHE A 13 -6.55 -15.67 7.99
N PHE A 14 -6.50 -15.65 6.66
CA PHE A 14 -7.23 -16.58 5.79
C PHE A 14 -6.23 -17.52 5.08
N PRO A 15 -6.64 -18.73 4.67
CA PRO A 15 -5.74 -19.71 4.05
C PRO A 15 -5.28 -19.33 2.63
N ARG A 16 -5.86 -18.29 2.03
CA ARG A 16 -5.52 -17.79 0.69
C ARG A 16 -5.82 -16.30 0.56
N ASN A 17 -5.10 -15.64 -0.33
CA ASN A 17 -5.39 -14.27 -0.76
C ASN A 17 -6.69 -14.20 -1.58
N PRO A 18 -7.29 -13.01 -1.76
CA PRO A 18 -8.41 -12.81 -2.68
C PRO A 18 -8.09 -13.28 -4.11
N ASP A 19 -9.09 -13.82 -4.81
CA ASP A 19 -8.93 -14.29 -6.19
C ASP A 19 -8.70 -13.16 -7.20
N LEU A 20 -9.25 -11.97 -6.93
CA LEU A 20 -9.15 -10.79 -7.78
C LEU A 20 -9.21 -9.53 -6.91
N VAL A 21 -8.32 -8.59 -7.18
CA VAL A 21 -8.42 -7.19 -6.75
C VAL A 21 -8.55 -6.35 -8.01
N LEU A 22 -9.68 -5.66 -8.15
CA LEU A 22 -9.96 -4.78 -9.28
C LEU A 22 -10.06 -3.34 -8.77
N VAL A 23 -9.24 -2.46 -9.32
CA VAL A 23 -9.20 -1.04 -8.95
C VAL A 23 -9.51 -0.20 -10.16
N ASP A 24 -10.60 0.58 -10.09
CA ASP A 24 -10.95 1.59 -11.10
C ASP A 24 -10.34 2.93 -10.66
N THR A 25 -9.31 3.37 -11.37
CA THR A 25 -8.57 4.60 -11.04
C THR A 25 -9.38 5.87 -11.27
N GLN A 26 -10.40 5.83 -12.14
CA GLN A 26 -11.33 6.95 -12.29
C GLN A 26 -12.24 7.07 -11.08
N LEU A 27 -12.67 5.95 -10.49
CA LEU A 27 -13.39 5.95 -9.22
C LEU A 27 -12.51 6.52 -8.09
N VAL A 28 -11.25 6.09 -8.02
CA VAL A 28 -10.28 6.61 -7.04
C VAL A 28 -10.07 8.11 -7.20
N ALA A 29 -9.85 8.60 -8.42
CA ALA A 29 -9.63 10.02 -8.68
C ALA A 29 -10.84 10.91 -8.35
N ASN A 30 -12.05 10.35 -8.38
CA ASN A 30 -13.27 11.07 -8.00
C ASN A 30 -13.52 11.11 -6.48
N ALA A 31 -12.79 10.31 -5.69
CA ALA A 31 -12.91 10.30 -4.24
C ALA A 31 -12.19 11.51 -3.61
N PRO A 32 -12.52 11.88 -2.36
CA PRO A 32 -11.76 12.88 -1.62
C PRO A 32 -10.26 12.58 -1.58
N ALA A 33 -9.41 13.54 -1.97
CA ALA A 33 -7.96 13.38 -2.01
C ALA A 33 -7.34 12.96 -0.66
N ALA A 34 -8.03 13.22 0.46
CA ALA A 34 -7.64 12.75 1.78
C ALA A 34 -7.54 11.21 1.88
N PHE A 35 -8.34 10.46 1.11
CA PHE A 35 -8.25 9.00 1.07
C PHE A 35 -6.97 8.54 0.36
N LEU A 36 -6.59 9.18 -0.75
CA LEU A 36 -5.31 8.89 -1.41
C LEU A 36 -4.14 9.24 -0.48
N ALA A 37 -4.21 10.39 0.21
CA ALA A 37 -3.18 10.82 1.15
C ALA A 37 -3.02 9.84 2.33
N ALA A 38 -4.13 9.31 2.85
CA ALA A 38 -4.09 8.28 3.89
C ALA A 38 -3.43 7.00 3.39
N GLY A 39 -3.74 6.55 2.17
CA GLY A 39 -3.08 5.40 1.53
C GLY A 39 -1.58 5.61 1.29
N VAL A 40 -1.17 6.82 0.91
CA VAL A 40 0.26 7.16 0.82
C VAL A 40 0.93 7.07 2.20
N GLY A 41 0.25 7.50 3.26
CA GLY A 41 0.75 7.39 4.62
C GLY A 41 1.01 5.94 5.05
N ASP A 42 0.08 5.04 4.74
CA ASP A 42 0.21 3.60 4.98
C ASP A 42 1.37 3.00 4.17
N ALA A 43 1.39 3.24 2.86
CA ALA A 43 2.39 2.67 1.96
C ALA A 43 3.83 3.21 2.17
N LEU A 44 3.99 4.35 2.84
CA LEU A 44 5.31 4.84 3.28
C LEU A 44 5.91 3.96 4.40
N ALA A 45 5.09 3.28 5.21
CA ALA A 45 5.57 2.39 6.27
C ALA A 45 6.17 1.10 5.69
N THR A 46 5.63 0.59 4.58
CA THR A 46 5.95 -0.72 4.00
C THR A 46 7.45 -0.96 3.87
N TRP A 47 8.21 -0.06 3.21
CA TRP A 47 9.65 -0.26 3.04
C TRP A 47 10.42 -0.23 4.36
N LEU A 48 10.01 0.62 5.30
CA LEU A 48 10.69 0.73 6.59
C LEU A 48 10.51 -0.55 7.40
N GLU A 49 9.30 -1.09 7.45
CA GLU A 49 8.95 -2.33 8.14
C GLU A 49 9.55 -3.56 7.46
N ALA A 50 9.44 -3.66 6.13
CA ALA A 50 10.02 -4.76 5.36
C ALA A 50 11.55 -4.79 5.51
N ARG A 51 12.22 -3.64 5.42
CA ARG A 51 13.68 -3.54 5.63
C ARG A 51 14.08 -3.97 7.04
N ALA A 52 13.33 -3.57 8.07
CA ALA A 52 13.59 -3.99 9.44
C ALA A 52 13.37 -5.50 9.64
N THR A 53 12.32 -6.05 9.02
CA THR A 53 11.99 -7.48 9.06
C THR A 53 13.08 -8.31 8.38
N VAL A 54 13.55 -7.88 7.20
CA VAL A 54 14.68 -8.50 6.48
C VAL A 54 15.96 -8.44 7.33
N ALA A 55 16.29 -7.27 7.88
CA ALA A 55 17.52 -7.09 8.66
C ALA A 55 17.53 -7.90 9.97
N SER A 56 16.38 -8.08 10.60
CA SER A 56 16.24 -8.87 11.82
C SER A 56 16.13 -10.38 11.57
N GLY A 57 15.87 -10.80 10.32
CA GLY A 57 15.59 -12.20 10.00
C GLY A 57 14.27 -12.71 10.58
N SER A 58 13.33 -11.79 10.85
CA SER A 58 12.02 -12.14 11.42
C SER A 58 11.11 -12.79 10.38
N THR A 59 10.15 -13.59 10.86
CA THR A 59 9.12 -14.21 10.02
C THR A 59 8.11 -13.15 9.57
N THR A 60 7.72 -13.18 8.30
CA THR A 60 6.68 -12.32 7.72
C THR A 60 5.28 -12.86 7.98
N MET A 61 4.26 -12.06 7.65
CA MET A 61 2.86 -12.51 7.68
C MET A 61 2.55 -13.64 6.68
N ALA A 62 3.43 -13.90 5.71
CA ALA A 62 3.33 -15.07 4.82
C ALA A 62 3.79 -16.39 5.48
N GLY A 63 4.25 -16.35 6.73
CA GLY A 63 4.63 -17.53 7.52
C GLY A 63 6.07 -18.01 7.29
N GLY A 64 6.91 -17.22 6.60
CA GLY A 64 8.31 -17.56 6.33
C GLY A 64 9.21 -16.33 6.38
N LEU A 65 10.48 -16.48 5.98
CA LEU A 65 11.37 -15.34 5.82
C LEU A 65 10.96 -14.50 4.59
N ALA A 66 11.31 -13.21 4.63
CA ALA A 66 11.07 -12.33 3.49
C ALA A 66 11.79 -12.83 2.24
N THR A 67 11.09 -12.84 1.11
CA THR A 67 11.70 -13.14 -0.19
C THR A 67 12.38 -11.89 -0.75
N GLN A 68 13.33 -12.09 -1.66
CA GLN A 68 13.93 -10.97 -2.40
C GLN A 68 12.88 -10.18 -3.20
N ALA A 69 11.87 -10.87 -3.74
CA ALA A 69 10.77 -10.25 -4.47
C ALA A 69 9.95 -9.31 -3.55
N GLY A 70 9.52 -9.77 -2.38
CA GLY A 70 8.77 -8.95 -1.43
C GLY A 70 9.56 -7.69 -1.01
N ALA A 71 10.83 -7.86 -0.65
CA ALA A 71 11.70 -6.73 -0.29
C ALA A 71 11.88 -5.72 -1.44
N ALA A 72 12.00 -6.21 -2.69
CA ALA A 72 12.11 -5.35 -3.87
C ALA A 72 10.81 -4.58 -4.15
N LEU A 73 9.64 -5.21 -3.97
CA LEU A 73 8.33 -4.55 -4.13
C LEU A 73 8.11 -3.48 -3.06
N ALA A 74 8.44 -3.77 -1.80
CA ALA A 74 8.40 -2.77 -0.72
C ALA A 74 9.28 -1.56 -1.05
N ARG A 75 10.50 -1.80 -1.55
CA ARG A 75 11.40 -0.72 -1.98
C ARG A 75 10.84 0.08 -3.16
N LEU A 76 10.28 -0.60 -4.16
CA LEU A 76 9.67 0.04 -5.31
C LEU A 76 8.49 0.92 -4.90
N SER A 77 7.65 0.46 -3.95
CA SER A 77 6.58 1.28 -3.36
C SER A 77 7.13 2.60 -2.84
N TRP A 78 8.17 2.55 -2.01
CA TRP A 78 8.83 3.74 -1.46
C TRP A 78 9.34 4.71 -2.52
N ASP A 79 10.03 4.19 -3.54
CA ASP A 79 10.58 5.03 -4.61
C ASP A 79 9.47 5.68 -5.46
N VAL A 80 8.39 4.93 -5.78
CA VAL A 80 7.21 5.47 -6.48
C VAL A 80 6.52 6.56 -5.68
N LEU A 81 6.31 6.35 -4.37
CA LEU A 81 5.67 7.35 -3.53
C LEU A 81 6.49 8.63 -3.47
N TRP A 82 7.82 8.53 -3.35
CA TRP A 82 8.65 9.74 -3.32
C TRP A 82 8.63 10.55 -4.60
N GLU A 83 8.50 9.87 -5.74
CA GLU A 83 8.49 10.52 -7.05
C GLU A 83 7.10 11.05 -7.43
N TYR A 84 6.03 10.31 -7.11
CA TYR A 84 4.71 10.54 -7.70
C TYR A 84 3.59 10.92 -6.72
N ALA A 85 3.79 10.84 -5.40
CA ALA A 85 2.70 11.10 -4.43
C ALA A 85 2.12 12.51 -4.54
N LEU A 86 2.97 13.55 -4.61
CA LEU A 86 2.48 14.94 -4.69
C LEU A 86 1.76 15.22 -6.03
N PRO A 87 2.34 14.89 -7.21
CA PRO A 87 1.62 15.03 -8.48
C PRO A 87 0.29 14.25 -8.53
N ALA A 88 0.24 13.05 -7.93
CA ALA A 88 -1.00 12.26 -7.88
C ALA A 88 -2.06 12.93 -7.00
N LEU A 89 -1.69 13.47 -5.83
CA LEU A 89 -2.61 14.19 -4.95
C LEU A 89 -3.20 15.43 -5.63
N ASP A 90 -2.40 16.18 -6.38
CA ASP A 90 -2.88 17.33 -7.14
C ASP A 90 -3.85 16.89 -8.25
N ALA A 91 -3.52 15.84 -9.00
CA ALA A 91 -4.41 15.29 -10.02
C ALA A 91 -5.75 14.80 -9.45
N VAL A 92 -5.75 14.14 -8.28
CA VAL A 92 -6.99 13.69 -7.62
C VAL A 92 -7.82 14.85 -7.08
N ARG A 93 -7.18 15.94 -6.62
CA ARG A 93 -7.92 17.18 -6.25
C ARG A 93 -8.69 17.75 -7.46
N ASP A 94 -8.11 17.61 -8.65
CA ASP A 94 -8.72 18.02 -9.91
C ASP A 94 -9.58 16.92 -10.57
N LYS A 95 -9.75 15.76 -9.92
CA LYS A 95 -10.52 14.59 -10.38
C LYS A 95 -10.02 14.00 -11.70
N GLN A 96 -8.71 14.08 -11.95
CA GLN A 96 -8.07 13.60 -13.16
C GLN A 96 -7.28 12.32 -12.89
N VAL A 97 -7.36 11.39 -13.85
CA VAL A 97 -6.45 10.24 -13.89
C VAL A 97 -5.24 10.64 -14.73
N THR A 98 -4.07 10.58 -14.09
CA THR A 98 -2.77 10.82 -14.74
C THR A 98 -1.87 9.60 -14.52
N PRO A 99 -0.74 9.48 -15.25
CA PRO A 99 0.23 8.42 -14.98
C PRO A 99 0.74 8.40 -13.52
N ALA A 100 0.80 9.56 -12.85
CA ALA A 100 1.15 9.63 -11.44
C ALA A 100 0.06 9.00 -10.55
N VAL A 101 -1.22 9.22 -10.85
CA VAL A 101 -2.34 8.59 -10.13
C VAL A 101 -2.28 7.07 -10.29
N GLU A 102 -2.11 6.57 -11.51
CA GLU A 102 -1.98 5.13 -11.78
C GLU A 102 -0.85 4.50 -10.94
N LYS A 103 0.33 5.10 -10.97
CA LYS A 103 1.51 4.62 -10.22
C LYS A 103 1.29 4.63 -8.71
N VAL A 104 0.69 5.70 -8.17
CA VAL A 104 0.45 5.80 -6.72
C VAL A 104 -0.68 4.87 -6.28
N VAL A 105 -1.70 4.65 -7.11
CA VAL A 105 -2.74 3.66 -6.84
C VAL A 105 -2.16 2.24 -6.81
N GLU A 106 -1.29 1.89 -7.76
CA GLU A 106 -0.55 0.64 -7.72
C GLU A 106 0.33 0.52 -6.47
N ALA A 107 1.07 1.58 -6.11
CA ALA A 107 1.92 1.60 -4.93
C ALA A 107 1.11 1.37 -3.65
N ASN A 108 0.01 2.09 -3.48
CA ASN A 108 -0.86 2.00 -2.30
C ASN A 108 -1.59 0.67 -2.18
N THR A 109 -1.74 -0.08 -3.28
CA THR A 109 -2.57 -1.31 -3.30
C THR A 109 -1.72 -2.56 -3.46
N LEU A 110 -1.00 -2.67 -4.57
CA LEU A 110 -0.27 -3.88 -4.95
C LEU A 110 1.10 -3.93 -4.28
N LEU A 111 1.90 -2.86 -4.43
CA LEU A 111 3.27 -2.86 -3.93
C LEU A 111 3.30 -2.82 -2.40
N SER A 112 2.45 -1.98 -1.80
CA SER A 112 2.27 -1.91 -0.34
C SER A 112 1.68 -3.21 0.23
N GLY A 113 0.78 -3.87 -0.50
CA GLY A 113 0.14 -5.10 -0.03
C GLY A 113 1.04 -6.35 -0.11
N LEU A 114 1.98 -6.39 -1.06
CA LEU A 114 2.91 -7.51 -1.24
C LEU A 114 4.27 -7.31 -0.56
N GLY A 115 4.65 -6.06 -0.29
CA GLY A 115 5.93 -5.67 0.28
C GLY A 115 6.00 -5.89 1.79
#